data_AF-A0A7Y7I4N3-F1
#
_entry.id   AF-A0A7Y7I4N3-F1
#
_cell.length_a   1.000
_cell.length_b   1.000
_cell.length_c   1.000
_cell.angle_alpha   90.00
_cell.angle_beta   90.00
_cell.angle_gamma   90.00
#
_symmetry.space_group_name_H-M   'P 1'
#
loop_
_entity.id
_entity.type
_entity.pdbx_description
1 polymer ?
#
loop_
_entity_poly.entity_id
_entity_poly.type
_entity_poly.pdbx_seq_one_letter_code
_entity_poly.pdbx_strand_id
1 'polypeptide(L)'
;MSNRLTQALLVLQRLAYARILCEFHRQRQVHAGSAVSPPELSTACRRLRGCEASWEHCRAELVNPELATAVRVARALHLRRMLESAAARLAPWDDRSDLAHIPPSHLFEWVAHDCERLELAELEDAMTPEETAFYAHSLESLHR
;
A
#
# COMPACT_ATOMS: atom_id res chain seq x y z
N MET A 1 -6.13 8.92 -22.55
CA MET A 1 -6.05 7.81 -21.56
C MET A 1 -5.29 8.19 -20.27
N SER A 2 -4.28 9.07 -20.33
CA SER A 2 -3.45 9.47 -19.15
C SER A 2 -4.23 9.95 -17.91
N ASN A 3 -5.35 10.65 -18.09
CA ASN A 3 -6.12 11.20 -16.96
C ASN A 3 -6.77 10.10 -16.10
N ARG A 4 -7.34 9.05 -16.73
CA ARG A 4 -7.98 7.93 -16.01
C ARG A 4 -6.97 7.05 -15.28
N LEU A 5 -5.83 6.76 -15.91
CA LEU A 5 -4.74 6.03 -15.27
C LEU A 5 -4.25 6.79 -14.02
N THR A 6 -4.01 8.09 -14.15
CA THR A 6 -3.58 8.94 -13.03
C THR A 6 -4.62 8.96 -11.91
N GLN A 7 -5.90 9.11 -12.25
CA GLN A 7 -6.99 9.09 -11.27
C GLN A 7 -7.05 7.75 -10.52
N ALA A 8 -6.96 6.62 -11.23
CA ALA A 8 -6.97 5.29 -10.62
C ALA A 8 -5.79 5.10 -9.66
N LEU A 9 -4.58 5.51 -10.07
CA LEU A 9 -3.38 5.45 -9.22
C LEU A 9 -3.50 6.34 -7.98
N LEU A 10 -4.11 7.53 -8.10
CA LEU A 10 -4.38 8.41 -6.95
C LEU A 10 -5.38 7.79 -5.98
N VAL A 11 -6.43 7.14 -6.47
CA VAL A 11 -7.41 6.44 -5.64
C VAL A 11 -6.74 5.26 -4.91
N LEU A 12 -5.93 4.47 -5.61
CA LEU A 12 -5.15 3.38 -5.01
C LEU A 12 -4.19 3.89 -3.93
N GLN A 13 -3.46 4.98 -4.19
CA GLN A 13 -2.56 5.58 -3.21
C GLN A 13 -3.31 6.04 -1.95
N ARG A 14 -4.50 6.63 -2.10
CA ARG A 14 -5.34 7.03 -0.97
C ARG A 14 -5.85 5.82 -0.18
N LEU A 15 -6.22 4.74 -0.87
CA LEU A 15 -6.65 3.49 -0.26
C LEU A 15 -5.50 2.84 0.53
N ALA A 16 -4.32 2.72 -0.06
CA ALA A 16 -3.13 2.18 0.60
C ALA A 16 -2.79 2.97 1.87
N TYR A 17 -2.74 4.30 1.78
CA TYR A 17 -2.51 5.15 2.95
C TYR A 17 -3.59 4.98 4.04
N ALA A 18 -4.85 4.82 3.66
CA ALA A 18 -5.93 4.58 4.63
C ALA A 18 -5.83 3.21 5.31
N ARG A 19 -5.37 2.17 4.59
CA ARG A 19 -5.07 0.84 5.16
C ARG A 19 -3.94 0.92 6.19
N ILE A 20 -2.84 1.57 5.82
CA ILE A 20 -1.68 1.79 6.70
C ILE A 20 -2.09 2.52 7.98
N LEU A 21 -2.84 3.63 7.87
CA LEU A 21 -3.32 4.36 9.04
C LEU A 21 -4.19 3.50 9.96
N CYS A 22 -5.10 2.73 9.36
CA CYS A 22 -5.99 1.85 10.11
C CYS A 22 -5.18 0.81 10.90
N GLU A 23 -4.23 0.16 10.23
CA GLU A 23 -3.41 -0.87 10.84
C GLU A 23 -2.44 -0.30 11.89
N PHE A 24 -1.84 0.84 11.61
CA PHE A 24 -1.03 1.58 12.58
C PHE A 24 -1.78 1.84 13.89
N HIS A 25 -3.03 2.31 13.82
CA HIS A 25 -3.83 2.54 15.02
C HIS A 25 -4.25 1.23 15.72
N ARG A 26 -4.46 0.13 14.98
CA ARG A 26 -4.72 -1.18 15.59
C ARG A 26 -3.51 -1.67 16.37
N GLN A 27 -2.32 -1.64 15.78
CA GLN A 27 -1.09 -2.05 16.44
C GLN A 27 -0.84 -1.21 17.70
N ARG A 28 -1.02 0.12 17.63
CA ARG A 28 -0.92 0.99 18.81
C ARG A 28 -1.91 0.64 19.92
N GLN A 29 -3.14 0.26 19.57
CA GLN A 29 -4.12 -0.16 20.57
C GLN A 29 -3.68 -1.45 21.26
N VAL A 30 -3.19 -2.43 20.50
CA VAL A 30 -2.68 -3.70 21.02
C VAL A 30 -1.51 -3.45 21.97
N HIS A 31 -0.55 -2.61 21.58
CA HIS A 31 0.59 -2.25 22.42
C HIS A 31 0.19 -1.46 23.68
N ALA A 32 -0.84 -0.63 23.63
CA ALA A 32 -1.34 0.12 24.78
C ALA A 32 -2.14 -0.75 25.77
N GLY A 33 -2.51 -1.98 25.41
CA GLY A 33 -3.33 -2.86 26.24
C GLY A 33 -4.74 -2.32 26.53
N SER A 34 -5.24 -1.37 25.74
CA SER A 34 -6.54 -0.72 25.96
C SER A 34 -7.69 -1.54 25.37
N ALA A 35 -8.64 -1.93 26.22
CA ALA A 35 -9.88 -2.59 25.81
C ALA A 35 -10.82 -1.66 25.01
N VAL A 36 -10.64 -0.33 25.10
CA VAL A 36 -11.47 0.66 24.40
C VAL A 36 -10.77 1.10 23.12
N SER A 37 -11.49 1.02 22.00
CA SER A 37 -11.01 1.48 20.70
C SER A 37 -10.83 3.01 20.70
N PRO A 38 -9.62 3.51 20.40
CA PRO A 38 -9.36 4.94 20.41
C PRO A 38 -10.14 5.65 19.28
N PRO A 39 -10.53 6.94 19.47
CA PRO A 39 -11.28 7.69 18.47
C PRO A 39 -10.52 7.82 17.14
N GLU A 40 -9.19 7.80 17.17
CA GLU A 40 -8.32 7.81 16.00
C GLU A 40 -8.49 6.53 15.17
N LEU A 41 -8.61 5.36 15.80
CA LEU A 41 -8.86 4.10 15.09
C LEU A 41 -10.23 4.11 14.40
N SER A 42 -11.27 4.59 15.10
CA SER A 42 -12.61 4.73 14.50
C SER A 42 -12.60 5.67 13.28
N THR A 43 -11.84 6.76 13.37
CA THR A 43 -11.66 7.73 12.29
C THR A 43 -10.91 7.13 11.10
N ALA A 44 -9.82 6.39 11.37
CA ALA A 44 -9.05 5.68 10.34
C ALA A 44 -9.90 4.60 9.64
N CYS A 45 -10.66 3.80 10.38
CA CYS A 45 -11.61 2.82 9.83
C CYS A 45 -12.67 3.47 8.94
N ARG A 46 -13.21 4.64 9.34
CA ARG A 46 -14.17 5.37 8.51
C ARG A 46 -13.55 5.86 7.21
N ARG A 47 -12.32 6.39 7.28
CA ARG A 47 -11.55 6.81 6.10
C ARG A 47 -11.28 5.64 5.17
N LEU A 48 -10.88 4.48 5.71
CA LEU A 48 -10.64 3.26 4.94
C LEU A 48 -11.88 2.86 4.15
N ARG A 49 -13.04 2.74 4.81
CA ARG A 49 -14.32 2.43 4.13
C ARG A 49 -14.67 3.39 3.00
N GLY A 50 -14.43 4.69 3.20
CA GLY A 50 -14.64 5.70 2.16
C GLY A 50 -13.70 5.53 0.96
N CYS A 51 -12.45 5.14 1.22
CA CYS A 51 -11.47 4.87 0.16
C CYS A 51 -11.77 3.55 -0.56
N GLU A 52 -12.23 2.51 0.15
CA GLU A 52 -12.68 1.26 -0.44
C GLU A 52 -13.87 1.49 -1.39
N ALA A 53 -14.87 2.27 -0.96
CA ALA A 53 -15.99 2.63 -1.81
C ALA A 53 -15.56 3.44 -3.04
N SER A 54 -14.60 4.36 -2.88
CA SER A 54 -14.05 5.14 -4.00
C SER A 54 -13.29 4.26 -5.00
N TRP A 55 -12.54 3.27 -4.50
CA TRP A 55 -11.85 2.30 -5.34
C TRP A 55 -12.82 1.38 -6.06
N GLU A 56 -13.85 0.87 -5.37
CA GLU A 56 -14.88 0.04 -5.99
C GLU A 56 -15.55 0.76 -7.17
N HIS A 57 -15.92 2.03 -6.96
CA HIS A 57 -16.49 2.86 -8.02
C HIS A 57 -15.50 3.07 -9.17
N CYS A 58 -14.25 3.44 -8.87
CA CYS A 58 -13.23 3.63 -9.89
C CYS A 58 -12.95 2.34 -10.68
N ARG A 59 -12.92 1.19 -10.00
CA ARG A 59 -12.70 -0.13 -10.59
C ARG A 59 -13.84 -0.53 -11.53
N ALA A 60 -15.09 -0.23 -11.18
CA ALA A 60 -16.24 -0.48 -12.05
C ALA A 60 -16.15 0.31 -13.37
N GLU A 61 -15.47 1.46 -13.38
CA GLU A 61 -15.23 2.26 -14.58
C GLU A 61 -14.03 1.77 -15.42
N LEU A 62 -13.20 0.85 -14.89
CA LEU A 62 -12.09 0.21 -15.60
C LEU A 62 -12.57 -0.92 -16.53
N VAL A 63 -13.60 -0.66 -17.34
CA VAL A 63 -14.16 -1.60 -18.32
C VAL A 63 -13.20 -1.94 -19.48
N ASN A 64 -12.15 -1.14 -19.68
CA ASN A 64 -11.12 -1.44 -20.68
C ASN A 64 -10.02 -2.34 -20.04
N PRO A 65 -9.82 -3.58 -20.52
CA PRO A 65 -8.80 -4.49 -19.98
C PRO A 65 -7.38 -3.95 -20.10
N GLU A 66 -7.06 -3.19 -21.15
CA GLU A 66 -5.73 -2.57 -21.32
C GLU A 66 -5.48 -1.51 -20.24
N LEU A 67 -6.51 -0.73 -19.90
CA LEU A 67 -6.39 0.27 -18.84
C LEU A 67 -6.25 -0.39 -17.46
N ALA A 68 -7.01 -1.46 -17.20
CA ALA A 68 -6.89 -2.22 -15.96
C ALA A 68 -5.48 -2.83 -15.81
N THR A 69 -4.95 -3.39 -16.90
CA THR A 69 -3.57 -3.88 -16.99
C THR A 69 -2.56 -2.77 -16.69
N ALA A 70 -2.69 -1.62 -17.35
CA ALA A 70 -1.80 -0.48 -17.15
C ALA A 70 -1.82 0.03 -15.71
N VAL A 71 -2.99 0.07 -15.06
CA VAL A 71 -3.12 0.43 -13.65
C VAL A 71 -2.39 -0.58 -12.75
N ARG A 72 -2.61 -1.89 -12.98
CA ARG A 72 -2.00 -2.96 -12.17
C ARG A 72 -0.47 -2.92 -12.27
N VAL A 73 0.07 -2.87 -13.49
CA VAL A 73 1.51 -2.85 -13.73
C VAL A 73 2.13 -1.55 -13.19
N ALA A 74 1.52 -0.39 -13.46
CA ALA A 74 2.05 0.87 -12.95
C ALA A 74 2.05 0.92 -11.41
N ARG A 75 1.02 0.36 -10.76
CA ARG A 75 0.97 0.27 -9.30
C ARG A 75 2.05 -0.65 -8.76
N ALA A 76 2.24 -1.83 -9.35
CA ALA A 76 3.29 -2.77 -8.95
C ALA A 76 4.69 -2.15 -9.09
N LEU A 77 4.99 -1.49 -10.22
CA LEU A 77 6.26 -0.77 -10.42
C LEU A 77 6.49 0.33 -9.37
N HIS A 78 5.44 1.06 -9.00
CA HIS A 78 5.53 2.07 -7.94
C HIS A 78 5.85 1.42 -6.59
N LEU A 79 5.19 0.32 -6.22
CA LEU A 79 5.43 -0.40 -4.98
C LEU A 79 6.85 -0.98 -4.92
N ARG A 80 7.38 -1.51 -6.04
CA ARG A 80 8.78 -1.96 -6.12
C ARG A 80 9.77 -0.84 -5.77
N ARG A 81 9.60 0.35 -6.34
CA ARG A 81 10.43 1.52 -5.98
C ARG A 81 10.33 1.91 -4.50
N MET A 82 9.12 1.85 -3.94
CA MET A 82 8.92 2.11 -2.51
C MET A 82 9.65 1.08 -1.65
N LEU A 83 9.59 -0.21 -2.02
CA LEU A 83 10.25 -1.29 -1.28
C LEU A 83 11.77 -1.28 -1.44
N GLU A 84 12.31 -0.90 -2.59
CA GLU A 84 13.76 -0.73 -2.81
C GLU A 84 14.37 0.30 -1.85
N SER A 85 13.63 1.36 -1.53
CA SER A 85 14.05 2.37 -0.58
C SER A 85 13.73 2.03 0.88
N ALA A 86 12.99 0.95 1.15
CA ALA A 86 12.57 0.59 2.51
C ALA A 86 13.75 0.24 3.41
N ALA A 87 14.78 -0.45 2.88
CA ALA A 87 16.00 -0.75 3.64
C ALA A 87 16.65 0.53 4.20
N ALA A 88 16.70 1.61 3.42
CA ALA A 88 17.24 2.89 3.89
C ALA A 88 16.32 3.60 4.89
N ARG A 89 14.99 3.51 4.72
CA ARG A 89 14.00 4.09 5.64
C ARG A 89 13.99 3.39 7.01
N LEU A 90 14.20 2.07 7.01
CA LEU A 90 14.16 1.21 8.19
C LEU A 90 15.54 1.00 8.85
N ALA A 91 16.65 1.16 8.11
CA ALA A 91 18.02 0.97 8.59
C ALA A 91 18.39 1.69 9.92
N PRO A 92 17.85 2.88 10.26
CA PRO A 92 18.21 3.53 11.51
C PRO A 92 17.76 2.79 12.78
N TRP A 93 16.96 1.73 12.68
CA TRP A 93 16.31 1.09 13.83
C TRP A 93 16.63 -0.40 13.91
N ASP A 94 17.13 -0.85 15.06
CA ASP A 94 17.49 -2.24 15.33
C ASP A 94 16.22 -3.05 15.70
N ASP A 95 16.03 -4.22 15.09
CA ASP A 95 14.97 -5.21 15.38
C ASP A 95 14.99 -5.69 16.85
N ARG A 96 16.09 -5.43 17.57
CA ARG A 96 16.24 -5.70 19.01
C ARG A 96 15.63 -4.63 19.91
N SER A 97 15.12 -3.54 19.33
CA SER A 97 14.44 -2.50 20.08
C SER A 97 13.17 -3.06 20.70
N ASP A 98 13.00 -2.85 22.01
CA ASP A 98 11.80 -3.28 22.74
C ASP A 98 10.53 -2.77 22.04
N LEU A 99 9.65 -3.70 21.64
CA LEU A 99 8.37 -3.40 21.00
C LEU A 99 7.51 -2.46 21.85
N ALA A 100 7.71 -2.42 23.17
CA ALA A 100 7.00 -1.50 24.07
C ALA A 100 7.41 -0.03 23.89
N HIS A 101 8.55 0.25 23.26
CA HIS A 101 9.14 1.59 23.14
C HIS A 101 9.34 2.05 21.69
N ILE A 102 8.73 1.37 20.70
CA ILE A 102 8.84 1.77 19.30
C ILE A 102 8.26 3.19 19.11
N PRO A 103 9.03 4.13 18.54
CA PRO A 103 8.50 5.44 18.19
C PRO A 103 7.33 5.33 17.20
N PRO A 104 6.27 6.17 17.32
CA PRO A 104 5.12 6.09 16.42
C PRO A 104 5.48 6.21 14.93
N SER A 105 6.48 7.01 14.57
CA SER A 105 6.98 7.11 13.19
C SER A 105 7.58 5.80 12.69
N HIS A 106 8.30 5.07 13.54
CA HIS A 106 8.89 3.79 13.16
C HIS A 106 7.81 2.71 13.02
N LEU A 107 6.87 2.62 13.96
CA LEU A 107 5.72 1.72 13.83
C LEU A 107 4.93 2.00 12.55
N PHE A 108 4.76 3.27 12.19
CA PHE A 108 4.10 3.66 10.95
C PHE A 108 4.86 3.18 9.71
N GLU A 109 6.18 3.41 9.63
CA GLU A 109 7.01 2.93 8.51
C GLU A 109 7.03 1.40 8.40
N TRP A 110 7.07 0.69 9.52
CA TRP A 110 7.01 -0.77 9.54
C TRP A 110 5.68 -1.31 9.00
N VAL A 111 4.56 -0.75 9.48
CA VAL A 111 3.22 -1.08 8.97
C VAL A 111 3.10 -0.71 7.49
N ALA A 112 3.65 0.43 7.07
CA ALA A 112 3.66 0.84 5.67
C ALA A 112 4.39 -0.18 4.79
N HIS A 113 5.60 -0.57 5.19
CA HIS A 113 6.39 -1.58 4.49
C HIS A 113 5.65 -2.92 4.38
N ASP A 114 5.05 -3.41 5.47
CA ASP A 114 4.32 -4.68 5.43
C ASP A 114 3.08 -4.60 4.53
N CYS A 115 2.34 -3.49 4.59
CA CYS A 115 1.21 -3.24 3.68
C CYS A 115 1.65 -3.14 2.22
N GLU A 116 2.76 -2.45 1.92
CA GLU A 116 3.33 -2.33 0.57
C GLU A 116 3.74 -3.69 0.01
N ARG A 117 4.35 -4.56 0.83
CA ARG A 117 4.72 -5.93 0.45
C ARG A 117 3.50 -6.79 0.14
N LEU A 118 2.49 -6.75 1.00
CA LEU A 118 1.26 -7.50 0.81
C LEU A 118 0.52 -7.05 -0.45
N GLU A 119 0.37 -5.74 -0.66
CA GLU A 119 -0.27 -5.21 -1.87
C GLU A 119 0.48 -5.60 -3.14
N LEU A 120 1.82 -5.56 -3.12
CA LEU A 120 2.61 -5.99 -4.28
C LEU A 120 2.40 -7.47 -4.60
N ALA A 121 2.43 -8.34 -3.58
CA ALA A 121 2.20 -9.77 -3.76
C ALA A 121 0.80 -10.05 -4.34
N GLU A 122 -0.24 -9.37 -3.82
CA GLU A 122 -1.60 -9.48 -4.35
C GLU A 122 -1.69 -9.05 -5.82
N LEU A 123 -0.96 -8.00 -6.22
CA LEU A 123 -0.94 -7.54 -7.61
C LEU A 123 -0.21 -8.52 -8.52
N GLU A 124 0.95 -9.02 -8.09
CA GLU A 124 1.77 -9.99 -8.83
C GLU A 124 1.03 -11.33 -9.00
N ASP A 125 0.36 -11.82 -7.95
CA ASP A 125 -0.47 -13.03 -8.02
C ASP A 125 -1.68 -12.88 -8.94
N ALA A 126 -2.20 -11.66 -9.09
CA ALA A 126 -3.33 -11.35 -9.96
C ALA A 126 -2.94 -11.06 -11.42
N MET A 127 -1.64 -10.99 -11.73
CA MET A 127 -1.18 -10.73 -13.10
C MET A 127 -1.35 -11.96 -13.99
N THR A 128 -1.73 -11.72 -15.25
CA THR A 128 -1.63 -12.78 -16.27
C THR A 128 -0.17 -13.02 -16.67
N PRO A 129 0.19 -14.16 -17.31
CA PRO A 129 1.54 -14.40 -17.78
C PRO A 129 2.08 -13.27 -18.70
N GLU A 130 1.22 -12.70 -19.54
CA GLU A 130 1.56 -11.58 -20.43
C GLU A 130 1.86 -10.31 -19.63
N GLU A 131 1.07 -10.02 -18.60
CA GLU A 131 1.27 -8.88 -17.71
C GLU A 131 2.55 -9.02 -16.90
N THR A 132 2.85 -10.22 -16.39
CA THR A 132 4.08 -10.54 -15.68
C THR A 132 5.31 -10.33 -16.56
N ALA A 133 5.26 -10.77 -17.82
CA ALA A 133 6.35 -10.54 -18.78
C ALA A 133 6.55 -9.04 -19.05
N PHE A 134 5.46 -8.29 -19.23
CA PHE A 134 5.51 -6.84 -19.44
C PHE A 134 6.04 -6.10 -18.21
N TYR A 135 5.63 -6.49 -17.00
CA TYR A 135 6.11 -5.97 -15.73
C TYR A 135 7.61 -6.23 -15.53
N ALA A 136 8.08 -7.46 -15.78
CA ALA A 136 9.50 -7.82 -15.69
C ALA A 136 10.35 -6.99 -16.67
N HIS A 137 9.90 -6.85 -17.93
CA HIS A 137 10.59 -6.03 -18.92
C HIS A 137 10.64 -4.54 -18.52
N SER A 138 9.55 -4.04 -17.93
CA SER A 138 9.48 -2.67 -17.44
C SER A 138 10.42 -2.44 -16.25
N LEU A 139 10.55 -3.42 -15.35
CA LEU A 139 11.50 -3.37 -14.23
C LEU A 139 12.95 -3.28 -14.71
N GLU A 140 13.35 -4.16 -15.64
CA GLU A 140 14.71 -4.12 -16.22
C GLU A 140 15.03 -2.76 -16.85
N SER A 141 14.05 -2.11 -17.45
CA SER A 141 14.21 -0.80 -18.07
C SER A 141 14.35 0.34 -17.05
N LEU A 142 13.87 0.16 -15.82
CA LEU A 142 14.01 1.13 -14.73
C LEU A 142 15.35 1.03 -13.99
N HIS A 143 16.04 -0.11 -14.10
CA HIS A 143 17.34 -0.38 -13.47
C HIS A 143 18.54 -0.15 -14.39
N ARG A 144 18.33 0.15 -15.68
CA ARG A 144 19.36 0.61 -16.62
C ARG A 144 19.54 2.12 -16.54
#